data_AF-A0A101F6D7-F1
#
_entry.id   AF-A0A101F6D7-F1
#
_cell.length_a   1.000
_cell.length_b   1.000
_cell.length_c   1.000
_cell.angle_alpha   90.00
_cell.angle_beta   90.00
_cell.angle_gamma   90.00
#
_symmetry.space_group_name_H-M   'P 1'
#
loop_
_entity.id
_entity.type
_entity.pdbx_description
1 polymer ?
#
loop_
_entity_poly.entity_id
_entity_poly.type
_entity_poly.pdbx_seq_one_letter_code
_entity_poly.pdbx_strand_id
1 'polypeptide(L)' 'MKEFGAVYLAAPGGAGALLSRCIKEMEVVAYPELGPEAVYRIVVDNFPVIVAIDAEGNNLYEFGPSSYRKKNSA' A
#
# COMPACT_ATOMS: atom_id res chain seq x y z
N MET A 1 -1.69 -11.34 7.27
CA MET A 1 -0.26 -11.31 6.90
C MET A 1 0.51 -12.49 7.48
N LYS A 2 0.52 -12.65 8.81
CA LYS A 2 1.26 -13.70 9.51
C LYS A 2 1.05 -15.14 9.02
N GLU A 3 -0.20 -15.56 8.82
CA GLU A 3 -0.52 -16.94 8.41
C GLU A 3 0.14 -17.36 7.09
N PHE A 4 0.27 -16.43 6.14
CA PHE A 4 0.79 -16.69 4.80
C PHE A 4 2.17 -16.07 4.55
N GLY A 5 2.83 -15.52 5.59
CA GLY A 5 4.15 -14.89 5.45
C GLY A 5 4.19 -13.67 4.53
N ALA A 6 3.11 -12.89 4.47
CA ALA A 6 2.97 -11.74 3.55
C ALA A 6 3.25 -10.39 4.23
N VAL A 7 3.46 -9.34 3.44
CA VAL A 7 3.61 -7.94 3.91
C VAL A 7 2.59 -7.03 3.22
N TYR A 8 2.11 -6.02 3.94
CA TYR A 8 1.25 -4.96 3.39
C TYR A 8 2.07 -3.67 3.22
N LEU A 9 2.20 -3.23 1.98
CA LEU A 9 2.92 -2.02 1.61
C LEU A 9 1.94 -0.87 1.41
N ALA A 10 2.07 0.17 2.22
CA ALA A 10 1.30 1.40 2.09
C ALA A 10 2.04 2.41 1.21
N ALA A 11 1.37 2.86 0.14
CA ALA A 11 1.84 3.95 -0.70
C ALA A 11 1.27 5.30 -0.21
N PRO A 12 1.95 6.43 -0.45
CA PRO A 12 1.43 7.76 -0.13
C PRO A 12 0.10 8.07 -0.86
N GLY A 13 -0.96 8.27 -0.09
CA GLY A 13 -2.26 8.68 -0.61
C GLY A 13 -2.26 10.10 -1.17
N GLY A 14 -3.02 10.34 -2.24
CA GLY A 14 -3.14 11.66 -2.88
C GLY A 14 -1.97 12.05 -3.80
N ALA A 15 -0.92 11.23 -3.88
CA ALA A 15 0.30 11.53 -4.65
C ALA A 15 0.35 10.84 -6.03
N GLY A 16 -0.80 10.54 -6.65
CA GLY A 16 -0.86 9.74 -7.89
C GLY A 16 0.00 10.28 -9.04
N ALA A 17 0.01 11.60 -9.24
CA ALA A 17 0.83 12.24 -10.28
C ALA A 17 2.34 12.18 -9.99
N LEU A 18 2.75 12.08 -8.73
CA LEU A 18 4.15 11.89 -8.35
C LEU A 18 4.54 10.42 -8.51
N LEU A 19 3.68 9.51 -8.04
CA LEU A 19 3.89 8.06 -8.12
C LEU A 19 3.92 7.54 -9.56
N SER A 20 3.18 8.18 -10.48
CA SER A 20 3.23 7.83 -11.91
C SER A 20 4.63 8.00 -12.52
N ARG A 21 5.49 8.85 -11.94
CA ARG A 21 6.89 9.03 -12.37
C ARG A 21 7.78 7.82 -12.07
N CYS A 22 7.35 6.95 -11.16
CA CYS A 22 8.04 5.70 -10.83
C CYS A 22 7.66 4.55 -11.78
N ILE A 23 6.63 4.72 -12.61
CA ILE A 23 6.16 3.68 -13.54
C ILE A 23 7.05 3.67 -14.78
N LYS A 24 7.56 2.50 -15.13
CA LYS A 24 8.36 2.25 -16.34
C LYS A 24 7.52 1.64 -17.46
N GLU A 25 6.62 0.72 -17.11
CA GLU A 25 5.73 0.04 -18.05
C GLU A 25 4.39 -0.25 -17.36
N MET A 26 3.30 -0.26 -18.14
CA MET A 26 1.96 -0.56 -17.67
C MET A 26 1.17 -1.25 -18.78
N GLU A 27 0.66 -2.45 -18.51
CA GLU A 27 -0.08 -3.28 -19.47
C GLU A 27 -1.36 -3.81 -18.82
N VAL A 28 -2.47 -3.77 -19.55
CA VAL A 28 -3.71 -4.45 -19.14
C VAL A 28 -3.55 -5.95 -19.38
N VAL A 29 -3.69 -6.75 -18.33
CA VAL A 29 -3.55 -8.22 -18.43
C VAL A 29 -4.87 -8.97 -18.27
N ALA A 30 -5.91 -8.33 -17.74
CA ALA A 30 -7.26 -8.90 -17.68
C ALA A 30 -8.34 -7.81 -17.56
N TYR A 31 -9.55 -8.13 -18.05
CA TYR A 31 -10.76 -7.31 -17.95
C TYR A 31 -10.62 -5.87 -18.50
N PRO A 32 -10.19 -5.67 -19.76
CA PRO A 32 -9.98 -4.35 -20.34
C PRO A 32 -11.24 -3.48 -20.38
N GLU A 33 -12.42 -4.08 -20.39
CA GLU A 33 -13.71 -3.40 -20.35
C GLU A 33 -13.95 -2.61 -19.04
N LEU A 34 -13.23 -2.94 -17.97
CA LEU A 34 -13.31 -2.25 -16.68
C LEU A 34 -12.56 -0.91 -16.66
N GLY A 35 -11.84 -0.54 -17.73
CA GLY A 35 -11.14 0.75 -17.78
C GLY A 35 -10.12 0.89 -16.63
N PRO A 36 -10.15 1.98 -15.84
CA PRO A 36 -9.20 2.20 -14.73
C PRO A 36 -9.16 1.09 -13.67
N GLU A 37 -10.23 0.30 -13.53
CA GLU A 37 -10.34 -0.81 -12.59
C GLU A 37 -9.85 -2.17 -13.16
N ALA A 38 -9.34 -2.20 -14.40
CA ALA A 38 -8.77 -3.40 -15.00
C ALA A 38 -7.54 -3.93 -14.21
N VAL A 39 -7.15 -5.18 -14.46
CA VAL A 39 -5.93 -5.73 -13.86
C VAL A 39 -4.73 -5.31 -14.69
N TYR A 40 -3.78 -4.62 -14.06
CA TYR A 40 -2.57 -4.14 -14.70
C TYR A 40 -1.32 -4.87 -14.21
N ARG A 41 -0.44 -5.22 -15.15
CA ARG A 41 0.96 -5.52 -14.85
C ARG A 41 1.75 -4.22 -14.99
N ILE A 42 2.33 -3.77 -13.87
CA ILE A 42 3.06 -2.50 -13.81
C ILE A 42 4.50 -2.78 -13.40
N VAL A 43 5.45 -2.29 -14.19
CA VAL A 43 6.87 -2.29 -13.84
C VAL A 43 7.19 -0.94 -13.21
N VAL A 44 7.74 -0.95 -12.01
CA VAL A 44 8.09 0.27 -11.26
C VAL A 44 9.56 0.26 -10.86
N ASP A 45 10.13 1.45 -10.70
CA ASP A 45 11.48 1.67 -10.22
C ASP A 45 11.46 2.76 -9.15
N ASN A 46 12.15 2.51 -8.03
CA ASN A 46 12.18 3.41 -6.87
C ASN A 46 10.78 3.86 -6.39
N PHE A 47 9.81 2.92 -6.35
CA PHE A 47 8.45 3.21 -5.91
C PHE A 47 8.36 3.33 -4.38
N PRO A 48 8.00 4.49 -3.82
CA PRO A 48 8.08 4.73 -2.39
C PRO A 48 6.91 4.09 -1.63
N VAL A 49 7.21 3.17 -0.72
CA VAL A 49 6.23 2.46 0.12
C VAL A 49 6.77 2.20 1.51
N ILE A 50 5.86 1.96 2.46
CA ILE A 50 6.15 1.62 3.86
C ILE A 50 5.52 0.26 4.17
N VAL A 51 6.25 -0.61 4.87
CA VAL A 51 5.65 -1.82 5.46
C VAL A 51 4.73 -1.39 6.61
N ALA A 52 3.42 -1.35 6.35
CA ALA A 52 2.46 -0.97 7.38
C ALA A 52 1.93 -2.18 8.16
N ILE A 53 1.94 -3.37 7.56
CA ILE A 53 1.69 -4.63 8.27
C ILE A 53 2.76 -5.63 7.84
N ASP A 54 3.50 -6.18 8.79
CA ASP A 54 4.56 -7.15 8.49
C ASP A 54 4.08 -8.61 8.58
N ALA A 55 4.99 -9.53 8.26
CA ALA A 55 4.76 -10.97 8.28
C ALA A 55 4.72 -11.56 9.71
N GLU A 56 5.06 -10.81 10.75
CA GLU A 56 5.03 -11.29 12.14
C GLU A 56 3.72 -10.95 12.85
N GLY A 57 2.90 -10.09 12.23
CA GLY A 57 1.61 -9.65 12.71
C GLY A 57 1.63 -8.23 13.30
N ASN A 58 2.73 -7.49 13.18
CA ASN A 58 2.78 -6.11 13.64
C ASN A 58 2.00 -5.23 12.66
N ASN A 59 1.13 -4.36 13.20
CA ASN A 59 0.23 -3.50 12.42
C ASN A 59 0.39 -2.02 12.82
N LEU A 60 0.99 -1.21 11.94
CA LEU A 60 1.25 0.21 12.15
C LEU A 60 -0.02 1.01 12.40
N TYR A 61 -1.16 0.60 11.84
CA TYR A 61 -2.44 1.28 12.03
C TYR A 61 -3.05 1.03 13.42
N GLU A 62 -2.57 0.03 14.15
CA GLU A 62 -2.97 -0.23 15.53
C GLU A 62 -2.05 0.46 16.53
N PHE A 63 -0.74 0.20 16.47
CA PHE A 63 0.21 0.73 17.46
C PHE A 63 0.65 2.18 17.17
N GLY A 64 0.60 2.63 15.92
CA GLY A 64 0.94 4.01 15.57
C GLY A 64 0.03 5.01 16.30
N PRO A 65 -1.30 4.93 16.11
CA PRO A 65 -2.24 5.82 16.80
C PRO A 65 -2.25 5.67 18.32
N SER A 66 -1.96 4.47 18.86
CA SER A 66 -2.03 4.22 20.31
C SER A 66 -1.07 5.11 21.11
N SER A 67 0.04 5.53 20.51
CA SER A 67 1.02 6.43 21.12
C SER A 67 0.54 7.88 21.25
N TYR A 68 -0.49 8.28 20.48
CA TYR A 68 -0.99 9.66 20.42
C TYR A 68 -2.43 9.80 20.91
N ARG A 69 -3.17 8.70 21.05
CA ARG A 69 -4.49 8.70 21.68
C ARG A 69 -4.31 9.04 23.16
N LYS A 70 -4.84 10.20 23.59
CA LYS A 70 -4.96 10.52 25.01
C LYS A 70 -5.70 9.38 25.70
N LYS A 71 -5.14 8.83 26.78
CA LYS A 71 -5.93 8.03 27.72
C LYS A 71 -6.99 8.97 28.29
N ASN A 72 -8.24 8.80 27.87
CA ASN A 72 -9.35 9.47 28.54
C ASN A 72 -9.41 8.90 29.95
N SER A 73 -8.87 9.65 30.91
CA SER A 73 -9.16 9.47 32.33
C SER A 73 -10.59 9.98 32.54
N ALA A 74 -11.55 9.06 32.51
CA ALA A 74 -12.88 9.28 33.08
C ALA A 74 -12.85 8.88 34.56
#